data_AF-A0A235A572-F1
#
_entry.id   AF-A0A235A572-F1
#
_cell.length_a   1.000
_cell.length_b   1.000
_cell.length_c   1.000
_cell.angle_alpha   90.00
_cell.angle_beta   90.00
_cell.angle_gamma   90.00
#
_symmetry.space_group_name_H-M   'P 1'
#
loop_
_entity.id
_entity.type
_entity.pdbx_description
1 polymer ?
#
loop_
_entity_poly.entity_id
_entity_poly.type
_entity_poly.pdbx_seq_one_letter_code
_entity_poly.pdbx_strand_id
1 'polypeptide(L)'
;MPSSENKCERTMTFSALMKRAAIAAALLLVGSGLAAAPASAYADSGAGGASPTASARAASYCYSYENITPGNGAWYKIPRAGNTYNCILESGNNSVAVTVLQQTLNRCYGRGIAEDGAFGPATYNALMYAQSVEGIGVDGVYGPTTRSHIKWWGGGSICTRGSQLGL
;
A
#
# COMPACT_ATOMS: atom_id res chain seq x y z
N MET A 1 12.20 -44.87 -23.65
CA MET A 1 13.01 -43.69 -23.99
C MET A 1 12.71 -42.60 -22.96
N PRO A 2 13.51 -42.45 -21.88
CA PRO A 2 13.30 -41.41 -20.87
C PRO A 2 14.23 -40.22 -21.12
N SER A 3 13.70 -38.99 -21.20
CA SER A 3 14.49 -37.75 -21.11
C SER A 3 13.57 -36.53 -20.92
N SER A 4 13.14 -36.28 -19.69
CA SER A 4 12.49 -35.01 -19.31
C SER A 4 12.94 -34.47 -17.94
N GLU A 5 14.06 -34.96 -17.38
CA GLU A 5 14.49 -34.63 -16.00
C GLU A 5 15.70 -33.66 -15.89
N ASN A 6 16.18 -33.02 -16.96
CA ASN A 6 17.46 -32.29 -16.91
C ASN A 6 17.41 -30.82 -17.37
N LYS A 7 16.46 -29.99 -16.90
CA LYS A 7 16.51 -28.54 -17.23
C LYS A 7 16.14 -27.54 -16.13
N CYS A 8 15.98 -27.93 -14.87
CA CYS A 8 15.72 -26.97 -13.79
C CYS A 8 16.60 -27.17 -12.54
N GLU A 9 17.85 -27.61 -12.70
CA GLU A 9 18.75 -27.83 -11.54
C GLU A 9 20.19 -27.28 -11.68
N ARG A 10 20.53 -26.54 -12.75
CA ARG A 10 21.91 -26.07 -12.94
C ARG A 10 21.99 -24.60 -13.33
N THR A 11 21.44 -23.71 -12.51
CA THR A 11 21.79 -22.29 -12.60
C THR A 11 21.85 -21.62 -11.22
N MET A 12 23.04 -21.74 -10.62
CA MET A 12 23.71 -20.68 -9.85
C MET A 12 23.21 -20.39 -8.43
N THR A 13 23.62 -21.27 -7.53
CA THR A 13 24.41 -20.86 -6.36
C THR A 13 25.54 -19.90 -6.76
N PHE A 14 25.40 -18.60 -6.47
CA PHE A 14 26.52 -17.66 -6.39
C PHE A 14 26.25 -16.58 -5.31
N SER A 15 26.78 -16.85 -4.12
CA SER A 15 27.55 -15.92 -3.30
C SER A 15 27.02 -14.48 -3.11
N ALA A 16 26.37 -14.23 -1.97
CA ALA A 16 26.50 -12.95 -1.27
C ALA A 16 26.41 -13.18 0.25
N LEU A 17 27.49 -13.74 0.78
CA LEU A 17 27.92 -13.58 2.17
C LEU A 17 28.28 -12.09 2.41
N MET A 18 28.11 -11.65 3.66
CA MET A 18 28.45 -10.33 4.23
C MET A 18 27.31 -9.30 4.08
N LYS A 19 26.81 -8.68 5.15
CA LYS A 19 27.54 -8.15 6.30
C LYS A 19 26.71 -8.25 7.60
N ARG A 20 27.36 -8.80 8.63
CA ARG A 20 27.04 -8.51 10.03
C ARG A 20 27.24 -7.01 10.28
N ALA A 21 26.29 -6.38 10.94
CA ALA A 21 26.54 -5.18 11.73
C ALA A 21 25.67 -5.27 12.99
N ALA A 22 26.30 -5.68 14.09
CA ALA A 22 25.78 -5.44 15.43
C ALA A 22 26.34 -4.10 15.88
N ILE A 23 25.50 -3.17 16.34
CA ILE A 23 25.91 -2.11 17.27
C ILE A 23 24.81 -1.97 18.32
N ALA A 24 25.19 -2.28 19.55
CA ALA A 24 24.42 -2.00 20.76
C ALA A 24 24.48 -0.50 21.07
N ALA A 25 23.36 0.06 21.54
CA ALA A 25 23.36 1.31 22.28
C ALA A 25 22.23 1.28 23.31
N ALA A 26 22.57 0.92 24.54
CA ALA A 26 21.78 1.23 25.72
C ALA A 26 22.28 2.57 26.28
N LEU A 27 21.40 3.55 26.48
CA LEU A 27 21.63 4.60 27.48
C LEU A 27 20.31 5.16 28.00
N LEU A 28 20.11 4.98 29.31
CA LEU A 28 19.06 5.54 30.15
C LEU A 28 19.32 7.02 30.39
N LEU A 29 18.28 7.87 30.34
CA LEU A 29 18.23 9.10 31.12
C LEU A 29 16.83 9.31 31.69
N VAL A 30 16.75 9.09 33.00
CA VAL A 30 15.67 9.54 33.89
C VAL A 30 15.85 11.04 34.09
N GLY A 31 14.76 11.81 33.99
CA GLY A 31 14.80 13.26 34.17
C GLY A 31 13.46 13.80 34.65
N SER A 32 13.21 13.65 35.95
CA SER A 32 12.13 14.32 36.68
C SER A 32 12.37 15.83 36.70
N GLY A 33 11.38 16.63 36.32
CA GLY A 33 11.43 18.08 36.39
C GLY A 33 10.04 18.68 36.57
N LEU A 34 9.60 18.80 37.82
CA LEU A 34 8.46 19.60 38.24
C LEU A 34 8.91 21.06 38.34
N ALA A 35 8.35 21.97 37.56
CA ALA A 35 8.50 23.41 37.77
C ALA A 35 7.20 24.15 37.42
N ALA A 36 6.73 24.91 38.40
CA ALA A 36 5.47 25.63 38.43
C ALA A 36 5.42 26.84 37.49
N ALA A 37 4.19 27.25 37.18
CA ALA A 37 3.81 28.38 36.35
C ALA A 37 4.38 29.74 36.84
N PRO A 38 4.40 30.74 35.95
CA PRO A 38 3.51 31.87 36.22
C PRO A 38 2.53 32.14 35.07
N ALA A 39 1.26 32.35 35.45
CA ALA A 39 0.26 32.96 34.60
C ALA A 39 0.57 34.46 34.47
N SER A 40 1.00 34.86 33.28
CA SER A 40 1.00 36.27 32.87
C SER A 40 0.13 36.38 31.63
N ALA A 41 -1.10 36.83 31.86
CA ALA A 41 -1.97 37.33 30.81
C ALA A 41 -1.37 38.62 30.25
N TYR A 42 -1.19 38.66 28.93
CA TYR A 42 -1.42 39.87 28.17
C TYR A 42 -2.00 39.46 26.81
N ALA A 43 -3.18 39.98 26.55
CA ALA A 43 -3.82 39.91 25.24
C ALA A 43 -3.03 40.81 24.28
N ASP A 44 -2.67 40.27 23.11
CA ASP A 44 -2.51 41.09 21.92
C ASP A 44 -3.38 40.50 20.81
N SER A 45 -4.29 41.34 20.31
CA SER A 45 -5.20 41.04 19.22
C SER A 45 -4.48 41.31 17.91
N GLY A 46 -3.56 40.43 17.55
CA GLY A 46 -2.86 40.43 16.28
C GLY A 46 -3.38 39.34 15.36
N ALA A 47 -4.52 39.58 14.70
CA ALA A 47 -4.99 38.75 13.59
C ALA A 47 -4.06 38.95 12.38
N GLY A 48 -2.98 38.18 12.35
CA GLY A 48 -1.96 38.23 11.30
C GLY A 48 -1.02 37.04 11.33
N GLY A 49 -1.49 35.88 11.81
CA GLY A 49 -0.75 34.63 11.75
C GLY A 49 -1.36 33.77 10.66
N ALA A 50 -0.70 33.67 9.52
CA ALA A 50 -0.95 32.61 8.57
C ALA A 50 -1.02 31.28 9.35
N SER A 51 -2.18 30.64 9.36
CA SER A 51 -2.23 29.21 9.68
C SER A 51 -1.12 28.55 8.86
N PRO A 52 -0.31 27.62 9.40
CA PRO A 52 0.34 26.68 8.52
C PRO A 52 -0.80 26.04 7.74
N THR A 53 -0.98 26.47 6.49
CA THR A 53 -1.76 25.78 5.47
C THR A 53 -0.96 24.55 5.06
N ALA A 54 -0.63 23.72 6.04
CA ALA A 54 -0.48 22.30 5.79
C ALA A 54 -1.91 21.78 5.60
N SER A 55 -2.47 22.03 4.42
CA SER A 55 -3.41 21.06 3.86
C SER A 55 -2.57 19.82 3.52
N ALA A 56 -2.11 19.12 4.56
CA ALA A 56 -2.05 17.68 4.49
C ALA A 56 -3.51 17.30 4.29
N ARG A 57 -3.93 17.23 3.02
CA ARG A 57 -5.16 16.53 2.67
C ARG A 57 -4.98 15.18 3.33
N ALA A 58 -5.71 14.93 4.43
CA ALA A 58 -5.76 13.62 5.02
C ALA A 58 -6.03 12.68 3.85
N ALA A 59 -5.08 11.77 3.61
CA ALA A 59 -5.15 10.88 2.47
C ALA A 59 -6.54 10.26 2.46
N SER A 60 -7.30 10.47 1.39
CA SER A 60 -8.66 9.93 1.33
C SER A 60 -8.53 8.42 1.27
N TYR A 61 -8.99 7.71 2.30
CA TYR A 61 -8.96 6.25 2.31
C TYR A 61 -10.02 5.69 1.37
N CYS A 62 -9.69 4.62 0.63
CA CYS A 62 -10.68 3.95 -0.18
C CYS A 62 -11.66 3.19 0.73
N TYR A 63 -12.95 3.44 0.56
CA TYR A 63 -14.00 2.79 1.34
C TYR A 63 -15.08 2.13 0.48
N SER A 64 -15.08 2.38 -0.83
CA SER A 64 -15.99 1.76 -1.80
C SER A 64 -15.21 1.22 -3.01
N TYR A 65 -15.94 0.72 -4.01
CA TYR A 65 -15.38 0.36 -5.30
C TYR A 65 -16.32 0.80 -6.42
N GLU A 66 -15.80 0.85 -7.64
CA GLU A 66 -16.57 1.04 -8.86
C GLU A 66 -16.22 -0.04 -9.88
N ASN A 67 -17.22 -0.45 -10.68
CA ASN A 67 -16.99 -1.28 -11.85
C ASN A 67 -16.72 -0.35 -13.04
N ILE A 68 -15.49 -0.31 -13.53
CA ILE A 68 -15.16 0.38 -14.77
C ILE A 68 -15.22 -0.59 -15.93
N THR A 69 -15.71 -0.14 -17.09
CA THR A 69 -15.69 -0.92 -18.33
C THR A 69 -14.98 -0.09 -19.40
N PRO A 70 -13.65 -0.25 -19.55
CA PRO A 70 -12.94 0.40 -20.63
C PRO A 70 -13.44 -0.13 -21.99
N GLY A 71 -13.03 0.51 -23.08
CA GLY A 71 -13.39 0.10 -24.44
C GLY A 71 -12.98 -1.33 -24.87
N ASN A 72 -12.36 -2.11 -23.96
CA ASN A 72 -12.07 -3.53 -24.15
C ASN A 72 -13.26 -4.45 -23.82
N GLY A 73 -14.40 -3.91 -23.35
CA GLY A 73 -15.62 -4.67 -23.08
C GLY A 73 -15.59 -5.55 -21.82
N ALA A 74 -14.50 -5.52 -21.04
CA ALA A 74 -14.39 -6.22 -19.76
C ALA A 74 -14.64 -5.25 -18.61
N TRP A 75 -15.35 -5.69 -17.58
CA TRP A 75 -15.52 -4.91 -16.34
C TRP A 75 -14.37 -5.16 -15.37
N TYR A 76 -13.96 -4.16 -14.60
CA TYR A 76 -12.91 -4.22 -13.57
C TYR A 76 -13.38 -3.55 -12.29
N LYS A 77 -13.11 -4.16 -11.13
CA LYS A 77 -13.43 -3.58 -9.82
C LYS A 77 -12.24 -2.78 -9.29
N ILE A 78 -12.43 -1.48 -9.09
CA ILE A 78 -11.36 -0.57 -8.64
C ILE A 78 -11.76 0.11 -7.32
N PRO A 79 -10.91 0.10 -6.28
CA PRO A 79 -11.09 0.86 -5.05
C PRO A 79 -11.30 2.35 -5.32
N ARG A 80 -12.27 2.94 -4.62
CA ARG A 80 -12.69 4.33 -4.79
C ARG A 80 -12.96 4.99 -3.43
N ALA A 81 -12.82 6.30 -3.39
CA ALA A 81 -13.31 7.16 -2.32
C ALA A 81 -14.15 8.29 -2.93
N GLY A 82 -15.46 8.32 -2.63
CA GLY A 82 -16.37 9.32 -3.20
C GLY A 82 -16.32 9.34 -4.72
N ASN A 83 -15.83 10.44 -5.31
CA ASN A 83 -15.71 10.60 -6.76
C ASN A 83 -14.30 10.38 -7.34
N THR A 84 -13.37 9.83 -6.56
CA THR A 84 -11.96 9.69 -6.96
C THR A 84 -11.44 8.27 -6.76
N TYR A 85 -10.55 7.85 -7.66
CA TYR A 85 -9.74 6.64 -7.53
C TYR A 85 -8.38 6.91 -6.87
N ASN A 86 -8.01 8.19 -6.71
CA ASN A 86 -6.82 8.59 -5.98
C ASN A 86 -7.10 8.56 -4.48
N CYS A 87 -7.10 7.34 -3.93
CA CYS A 87 -7.32 7.06 -2.53
C CYS A 87 -6.27 6.06 -2.01
N ILE A 88 -6.13 5.98 -0.69
CA ILE A 88 -5.13 5.14 -0.03
C ILE A 88 -5.78 3.90 0.61
N LEU A 89 -5.10 2.76 0.58
CA LEU A 89 -5.35 1.64 1.49
C LEU A 89 -4.04 1.24 2.16
N GLU A 90 -4.07 1.08 3.47
CA GLU A 90 -2.92 0.68 4.27
C GLU A 90 -3.32 -0.16 5.48
N SER A 91 -2.31 -0.66 6.19
CA SER A 91 -2.49 -1.50 7.39
C SER A 91 -3.49 -0.89 8.38
N GLY A 92 -4.46 -1.71 8.79
CA GLY A 92 -5.52 -1.31 9.71
C GLY A 92 -6.80 -0.81 9.04
N ASN A 93 -6.79 -0.51 7.73
CA ASN A 93 -8.03 -0.22 7.01
C ASN A 93 -8.96 -1.44 6.97
N ASN A 94 -10.25 -1.20 7.12
CA ASN A 94 -11.28 -2.23 6.99
C ASN A 94 -12.42 -1.70 6.12
N SER A 95 -12.56 -2.21 4.89
CA SER A 95 -13.57 -1.75 3.95
C SER A 95 -13.75 -2.72 2.78
N VAL A 96 -14.84 -2.54 2.02
CA VAL A 96 -15.07 -3.32 0.78
C VAL A 96 -13.98 -3.06 -0.28
N ALA A 97 -13.33 -1.90 -0.21
CA ALA A 97 -12.21 -1.55 -1.07
C ALA A 97 -11.01 -2.47 -0.83
N VAL A 98 -10.77 -2.86 0.43
CA VAL A 98 -9.75 -3.84 0.78
C VAL A 98 -10.12 -5.22 0.23
N THR A 99 -11.39 -5.62 0.30
CA THR A 99 -11.85 -6.89 -0.31
C THR A 99 -11.55 -6.94 -1.82
N VAL A 100 -11.78 -5.84 -2.54
CA VAL A 100 -11.46 -5.71 -3.96
C VAL A 100 -9.94 -5.82 -4.22
N LEU A 101 -9.14 -5.20 -3.37
CA LEU A 101 -7.68 -5.33 -3.45
C LEU A 101 -7.25 -6.79 -3.19
N GLN A 102 -7.79 -7.45 -2.16
CA GLN A 102 -7.49 -8.85 -1.83
C GLN A 102 -7.88 -9.80 -2.98
N GLN A 103 -9.05 -9.60 -3.59
CA GLN A 103 -9.46 -10.32 -4.80
C GLN A 103 -8.44 -10.19 -5.91
N THR A 104 -7.99 -8.98 -6.16
CA THR A 104 -6.99 -8.69 -7.18
C THR A 104 -5.65 -9.37 -6.87
N LEU A 105 -5.18 -9.29 -5.62
CA LEU A 105 -3.96 -9.94 -5.17
C LEU A 105 -4.06 -11.47 -5.31
N ASN A 106 -5.21 -12.07 -5.00
CA ASN A 106 -5.43 -13.50 -5.19
C ASN A 106 -5.44 -13.90 -6.66
N ARG A 107 -6.22 -13.20 -7.48
CA ARG A 107 -6.51 -13.59 -8.86
C ARG A 107 -5.37 -13.27 -9.83
N CYS A 108 -4.72 -12.12 -9.67
CA CYS A 108 -3.67 -11.66 -10.59
C CYS A 108 -2.25 -11.95 -10.10
N TYR A 109 -2.06 -12.17 -8.80
CA TYR A 109 -0.75 -12.38 -8.19
C TYR A 109 -0.62 -13.69 -7.40
N GLY A 110 -1.67 -14.51 -7.34
CA GLY A 110 -1.63 -15.85 -6.75
C GLY A 110 -1.35 -15.86 -5.25
N ARG A 111 -1.81 -14.84 -4.50
CA ARG A 111 -1.43 -14.67 -3.09
C ARG A 111 -2.16 -15.58 -2.10
N GLY A 112 -3.36 -16.06 -2.43
CA GLY A 112 -4.12 -17.00 -1.60
C GLY A 112 -4.47 -16.50 -0.20
N ILE A 113 -4.70 -15.19 -0.04
CA ILE A 113 -5.05 -14.56 1.23
C ILE A 113 -6.58 -14.54 1.44
N ALA A 114 -7.02 -14.30 2.68
CA ALA A 114 -8.43 -14.08 2.98
C ALA A 114 -8.95 -12.81 2.28
N GLU A 115 -10.19 -12.88 1.78
CA GLU A 115 -10.92 -11.75 1.19
C GLU A 115 -11.89 -11.17 2.22
N ASP A 116 -11.37 -10.82 3.39
CA ASP A 116 -12.14 -10.43 4.58
C ASP A 116 -12.37 -8.92 4.70
N GLY A 117 -11.82 -8.13 3.78
CA GLY A 117 -11.90 -6.67 3.82
C GLY A 117 -11.01 -6.03 4.89
N ALA A 118 -10.16 -6.79 5.57
CA ALA A 118 -9.22 -6.30 6.56
C ALA A 118 -7.81 -6.17 5.97
N PHE A 119 -7.23 -4.98 6.02
CA PHE A 119 -5.86 -4.75 5.58
C PHE A 119 -4.90 -5.15 6.72
N GLY A 120 -4.76 -6.46 6.91
CA GLY A 120 -3.85 -7.05 7.88
C GLY A 120 -2.47 -7.38 7.29
N PRO A 121 -1.58 -8.02 8.09
CA PRO A 121 -0.23 -8.39 7.67
C PRO A 121 -0.18 -9.25 6.40
N ALA A 122 -1.17 -10.13 6.20
CA ALA A 122 -1.27 -10.94 4.99
C ALA A 122 -1.50 -10.08 3.74
N THR A 123 -2.44 -9.13 3.81
CA THR A 123 -2.74 -8.17 2.74
C THR A 123 -1.53 -7.27 2.46
N TYR A 124 -0.87 -6.77 3.51
CA TYR A 124 0.36 -5.96 3.41
C TYR A 124 1.47 -6.69 2.63
N ASN A 125 1.81 -7.92 3.06
CA ASN A 125 2.84 -8.72 2.40
C ASN A 125 2.47 -9.09 0.95
N ALA A 126 1.19 -9.38 0.71
CA ALA A 126 0.67 -9.64 -0.62
C ALA A 126 0.78 -8.42 -1.54
N LEU A 127 0.53 -7.21 -1.02
CA LEU A 127 0.67 -5.98 -1.78
C LEU A 127 2.14 -5.68 -2.09
N MET A 128 3.05 -5.82 -1.11
CA MET A 128 4.48 -5.66 -1.36
C MET A 128 4.99 -6.59 -2.47
N TYR A 129 4.52 -7.84 -2.50
CA TYR A 129 4.82 -8.76 -3.59
C TYR A 129 4.30 -8.25 -4.95
N ALA A 130 3.06 -7.75 -5.01
CA ALA A 130 2.53 -7.20 -6.26
C ALA A 130 3.33 -5.98 -6.72
N GLN A 131 3.69 -5.07 -5.80
CA GLN A 131 4.52 -3.91 -6.09
C GLN A 131 5.90 -4.29 -6.62
N SER A 132 6.53 -5.33 -6.04
CA SER A 132 7.84 -5.81 -6.50
C SER A 132 7.76 -6.45 -7.88
N VAL A 133 6.69 -7.22 -8.17
CA VAL A 133 6.44 -7.82 -9.49
C VAL A 133 6.25 -6.76 -10.57
N GLU A 134 5.62 -5.63 -10.23
CA GLU A 134 5.41 -4.52 -11.19
C GLU A 134 6.59 -3.54 -11.25
N GLY A 135 7.63 -3.74 -10.45
CA GLY A 135 8.84 -2.91 -10.46
C GLY A 135 8.63 -1.48 -9.97
N ILE A 136 7.69 -1.26 -9.04
CA ILE A 136 7.44 0.04 -8.41
C ILE A 136 7.98 0.06 -6.97
N GLY A 137 7.91 1.23 -6.32
CA GLY A 137 8.25 1.35 -4.90
C GLY A 137 7.48 0.34 -4.05
N VAL A 138 8.20 -0.40 -3.20
CA VAL A 138 7.65 -1.47 -2.37
C VAL A 138 7.47 -0.96 -0.94
N ASP A 139 6.42 -0.19 -0.73
CA ASP A 139 6.06 0.42 0.56
C ASP A 139 4.93 -0.35 1.30
N GLY A 140 4.26 -1.27 0.61
CA GLY A 140 3.09 -1.99 1.12
C GLY A 140 1.86 -1.10 1.33
N VAL A 141 1.84 0.09 0.70
CA VAL A 141 0.74 1.04 0.71
C VAL A 141 0.09 1.07 -0.67
N TYR A 142 -1.22 0.93 -0.70
CA TYR A 142 -1.98 1.16 -1.92
C TYR A 142 -2.19 2.66 -2.08
N GLY A 143 -1.72 3.23 -3.18
CA GLY A 143 -1.97 4.61 -3.55
C GLY A 143 -1.98 4.81 -5.07
N PRO A 144 -1.96 6.05 -5.58
CA PRO A 144 -2.09 6.33 -7.01
C PRO A 144 -1.05 5.61 -7.89
N THR A 145 0.19 5.50 -7.42
CA THR A 145 1.24 4.74 -8.12
C THR A 145 0.91 3.25 -8.18
N THR A 146 0.58 2.65 -7.02
CA THR A 146 0.19 1.25 -6.93
C THR A 146 -1.03 0.97 -7.81
N ARG A 147 -2.08 1.80 -7.73
CA ARG A 147 -3.32 1.70 -8.53
C ARG A 147 -3.06 1.63 -10.03
N SER A 148 -2.18 2.47 -10.55
CA SER A 148 -1.90 2.55 -11.99
C SER A 148 -0.95 1.44 -12.47
N HIS A 149 -0.14 0.84 -11.59
CA HIS A 149 0.87 -0.13 -12.00
C HIS A 149 0.50 -1.58 -11.73
N ILE A 150 -0.30 -1.86 -10.69
CA ILE A 150 -0.78 -3.22 -10.47
C ILE A 150 -1.81 -3.61 -11.52
N LYS A 151 -1.89 -4.92 -11.75
CA LYS A 151 -2.94 -5.55 -12.53
C LYS A 151 -4.20 -5.59 -11.69
N TRP A 152 -5.32 -5.30 -12.32
CA TRP A 152 -6.65 -5.41 -11.76
C TRP A 152 -7.37 -6.62 -12.31
N TRP A 153 -8.02 -7.36 -11.43
CA TRP A 153 -8.87 -8.47 -11.83
C TRP A 153 -10.19 -7.96 -12.42
N GLY A 154 -10.51 -8.44 -13.62
CA GLY A 154 -11.73 -8.12 -14.35
C GLY A 154 -12.47 -9.35 -14.87
N GLY A 155 -13.63 -9.11 -15.49
CA GLY A 155 -14.51 -10.14 -16.05
C GLY A 155 -13.75 -11.13 -16.96
N GLY A 156 -14.10 -12.41 -16.87
CA GLY A 156 -13.44 -13.47 -17.64
C GLY A 156 -12.04 -13.84 -17.13
N SER A 157 -11.69 -13.49 -15.89
CA SER A 157 -10.36 -13.74 -15.28
C SER A 157 -9.21 -13.00 -15.95
N ILE A 158 -9.51 -11.84 -16.54
CA ILE A 158 -8.52 -10.97 -17.17
C ILE A 158 -7.80 -10.17 -16.08
N CYS A 159 -6.49 -10.01 -16.23
CA CYS A 159 -5.65 -9.19 -15.37
C CYS A 159 -4.97 -8.11 -16.21
N THR A 160 -5.41 -6.87 -16.04
CA THR A 160 -4.96 -5.73 -16.87
C THR A 160 -4.35 -4.66 -15.99
N ARG A 161 -3.19 -4.11 -16.40
CA ARG A 161 -2.51 -3.06 -15.63
C ARG A 161 -3.39 -1.81 -15.53
N GLY A 162 -3.43 -1.17 -14.35
CA GLY A 162 -4.28 0.01 -14.10
C GLY A 162 -4.11 1.13 -15.13
N SER A 163 -2.89 1.42 -15.57
CA SER A 163 -2.60 2.46 -16.57
C SER A 163 -3.22 2.16 -17.93
N GLN A 164 -3.46 0.89 -18.27
CA GLN A 164 -4.17 0.49 -19.48
C GLN A 164 -5.69 0.68 -19.36
N LEU A 165 -6.20 0.86 -18.14
CA LEU A 165 -7.61 1.12 -17.83
C LEU A 165 -7.91 2.63 -17.73
N GLY A 166 -6.92 3.49 -17.97
CA GLY A 166 -7.05 4.95 -17.79
C GLY A 166 -7.01 5.38 -16.31
N LEU A 167 -6.43 4.56 -15.44
CA LEU A 167 -6.27 4.85 -14.01
C LEU A 167 -4.95 5.57 -13.73
#